data_AF-X1KA92-F1
#
_entry.id   AF-X1KA92-F1
#
_cell.length_a   1.000
_cell.length_b   1.000
_cell.length_c   1.000
_cell.angle_alpha   90.00
_cell.angle_beta   90.00
_cell.angle_gamma   90.00
#
_symmetry.space_group_name_H-M   'P 1'
#
loop_
_entity.id
_entity.type
_entity.pdbx_description
1 polymer ?
#
loop_
_entity_poly.entity_id
_entity_poly.type
_entity_poly.pdbx_seq_one_letter_code
_entity_poly.pdbx_strand_id
1 'polypeptide(L)'
;IYIHVCKGGPAGGGYSTVEDLLSFSNALIGNKLLTPEYTELAIKGKVRRSENVMYAYGIQDRKENNHRIIGHGGGFPGISSKLDIYKDLGYTVIVMSNFDRGSIEVENFVKEQLIGKTQSMKNVELTTLILEHITEDGYESGIELYEKNREKGRILEGMVNQYGYELLEENKFSEAIDVLKFNVYAHPESANSYDSLGEVYMKTGDKELAIKNYEKSLELNPDNKNAVEMLKKLRKN
;
A
#
# COMPACT_ATOMS: atom_id res chain seq x y z
N ILE A 1 -2.35 2.07 -25.92
CA ILE A 1 -2.90 3.43 -25.73
C ILE A 1 -1.70 4.34 -25.44
N TYR A 2 -1.27 5.11 -26.44
CA TYR A 2 -0.27 6.17 -26.23
C TYR A 2 -0.96 7.28 -25.43
N ILE A 3 -0.80 7.26 -24.11
CA ILE A 3 -1.19 8.39 -23.28
C ILE A 3 -0.20 9.49 -23.64
N HIS A 4 -0.71 10.56 -24.26
CA HIS A 4 0.07 11.76 -24.50
C HIS A 4 0.82 12.12 -23.23
N VAL A 5 2.14 12.14 -23.34
CA VAL A 5 3.08 12.67 -22.37
C VAL A 5 2.51 13.99 -21.85
N CYS A 6 1.90 13.97 -20.65
CA CYS A 6 1.24 15.15 -20.09
C CYS A 6 2.31 16.23 -19.94
N LYS A 7 2.23 17.30 -20.73
CA LYS A 7 2.85 18.58 -20.35
C LYS A 7 2.25 18.94 -19.00
N GLY A 8 3.09 19.03 -17.97
CA GLY A 8 2.68 19.07 -16.56
C GLY A 8 1.46 19.95 -16.27
N GLY A 9 0.57 19.41 -15.45
CA GLY A 9 -0.60 20.08 -14.90
C GLY A 9 -0.49 20.29 -13.39
N PRO A 10 -1.48 20.96 -12.77
CA PRO A 10 -1.46 21.29 -11.34
C PRO A 10 -1.46 20.06 -10.41
N ALA A 11 -1.83 18.87 -10.91
CA ALA A 11 -1.85 17.63 -10.15
C ALA A 11 -0.64 16.72 -10.39
N GLY A 12 0.19 16.99 -11.40
CA GLY A 12 1.32 16.12 -11.78
C GLY A 12 1.76 16.26 -13.24
N GLY A 13 2.72 15.44 -13.67
CA GLY A 13 3.29 15.46 -15.03
C GLY A 13 4.39 16.52 -15.24
N GLY A 14 4.87 17.15 -14.16
CA GLY A 14 6.06 17.98 -14.19
C GLY A 14 7.33 17.14 -14.34
N TYR A 15 8.33 17.71 -15.01
CA TYR A 15 9.67 17.13 -15.13
C TYR A 15 10.63 17.91 -14.23
N SER A 16 11.51 17.20 -13.53
CA SER A 16 12.47 17.77 -12.60
C SER A 16 13.66 16.83 -12.45
N THR A 17 14.75 17.29 -11.85
CA THR A 17 15.88 16.46 -11.42
C THR A 17 15.95 16.36 -9.90
N VAL A 18 16.84 15.50 -9.40
CA VAL A 18 17.08 15.41 -7.95
C VAL A 18 17.65 16.73 -7.40
N GLU A 19 18.47 17.45 -8.17
CA GLU A 19 19.04 18.75 -7.81
C GLU A 19 17.98 19.86 -7.77
N ASP A 20 17.03 19.83 -8.70
CA ASP A 20 15.89 20.76 -8.72
C ASP A 20 15.00 20.56 -7.48
N LEU A 21 14.68 19.31 -7.15
CA LEU A 21 13.89 18.97 -5.96
C LEU A 21 14.63 19.31 -4.66
N LEU A 22 15.96 19.16 -4.63
CA LEU A 22 16.78 19.59 -3.51
C LEU A 22 16.79 21.12 -3.37
N SER A 23 16.90 21.84 -4.49
CA SER A 23 16.83 23.30 -4.50
C SER A 23 15.45 23.79 -4.04
N PHE A 24 14.38 23.15 -4.49
CA PHE A 24 13.00 23.43 -4.09
C PHE A 24 12.80 23.20 -2.58
N SER A 25 13.19 22.03 -2.07
CA SER A 25 13.04 21.69 -0.65
C SER A 25 13.83 22.64 0.26
N ASN A 26 15.07 22.96 -0.11
CA ASN A 26 15.87 23.96 0.61
C ASN A 26 15.23 25.35 0.58
N ALA A 27 14.68 25.78 -0.57
CA ALA A 27 14.03 27.08 -0.68
C ALA A 27 12.70 27.14 0.10
N LEU A 28 11.94 26.04 0.13
CA LEU A 28 10.70 25.94 0.91
C LEU A 28 11.00 26.00 2.41
N ILE A 29 11.84 25.10 2.92
CA ILE A 29 12.16 24.99 4.35
C ILE A 29 12.96 26.20 4.85
N GLY A 30 13.80 26.79 3.98
CA GLY A 30 14.55 28.00 4.26
C GLY A 30 13.73 29.30 4.18
N ASN A 31 12.40 29.22 3.98
CA ASN A 31 11.51 30.38 3.88
C ASN A 31 11.88 31.37 2.77
N LYS A 32 12.46 30.87 1.68
CA LYS A 32 12.77 31.66 0.48
C LYS A 32 11.56 31.79 -0.44
N LEU A 33 10.72 30.75 -0.50
CA LEU A 33 9.51 30.72 -1.33
C LEU A 33 8.32 31.37 -0.63
N LEU A 34 8.25 31.24 0.70
CA LEU A 34 7.16 31.69 1.56
C LEU A 34 7.74 32.25 2.86
N THR A 35 7.02 33.16 3.52
CA THR A 35 7.38 33.60 4.88
C THR A 35 7.35 32.43 5.86
N PRO A 36 8.02 32.51 7.03
CA PRO A 36 7.96 31.45 8.04
C PRO A 36 6.54 30.98 8.41
N GLU A 37 5.59 31.90 8.54
CA GLU A 37 4.19 31.60 8.84
C GLU A 37 3.52 30.75 7.73
N TYR A 38 3.65 31.19 6.48
CA TYR A 38 3.07 30.49 5.33
C TYR A 38 3.79 29.17 5.01
N THR A 39 5.10 29.06 5.27
CA THR A 39 5.83 27.79 5.14
C THR A 39 5.27 26.76 6.12
N GLU A 40 5.13 27.10 7.40
CA GLU A 40 4.57 26.18 8.38
C GLU A 40 3.10 25.86 8.06
N LEU A 41 2.32 26.85 7.59
CA LEU A 41 0.95 26.62 7.14
C LEU A 41 0.86 25.59 6.00
N ALA A 42 1.82 25.62 5.06
CA ALA A 42 1.87 24.75 3.89
C ALA A 42 2.25 23.31 4.23
N ILE A 43 3.21 23.11 5.14
CA ILE A 43 3.74 21.77 5.46
C ILE A 43 3.08 21.12 6.67
N LYS A 44 2.35 21.87 7.50
CA LYS A 44 1.69 21.33 8.70
C LYS A 44 0.43 20.56 8.33
N GLY A 45 0.39 19.31 8.78
CA GLY A 45 -0.73 18.40 8.59
C GLY A 45 -2.06 18.97 9.09
N LYS A 46 -3.10 18.84 8.26
CA LYS A 46 -4.46 19.36 8.52
C LYS A 46 -5.50 18.25 8.60
N VAL A 47 -5.42 17.30 7.67
CA VAL A 47 -6.38 16.20 7.55
C VAL A 47 -5.68 14.88 7.82
N ARG A 48 -6.24 14.05 8.71
CA ARG A 48 -5.69 12.72 8.98
C ARG A 48 -5.94 11.79 7.79
N ARG A 49 -4.87 11.15 7.29
CA ARG A 49 -4.93 10.10 6.25
C ARG A 49 -4.80 8.71 6.85
N SER A 50 -3.93 8.56 7.84
CA SER A 50 -3.76 7.34 8.64
C SER A 50 -3.24 7.72 10.02
N GLU A 51 -3.00 6.73 10.89
CA GLU A 51 -2.51 6.94 12.26
C GLU A 51 -1.30 7.88 12.34
N ASN A 52 -0.33 7.72 11.42
CA ASN A 52 0.94 8.43 11.43
C ASN A 52 1.12 9.41 10.26
N VAL A 53 0.07 9.64 9.48
CA VAL A 53 0.13 10.49 8.29
C VAL A 53 -0.99 11.54 8.32
N MET A 54 -0.58 12.79 8.40
CA MET A 54 -1.44 13.94 8.16
C MET A 54 -1.16 14.50 6.76
N TYR A 55 -2.16 15.12 6.14
CA TYR A 55 -2.05 15.76 4.83
C TYR A 55 -2.19 17.27 4.98
N ALA A 56 -1.24 17.99 4.39
CA ALA A 56 -1.16 19.43 4.35
C ALA A 56 -1.53 19.95 2.94
N TYR A 57 -0.98 21.08 2.50
CA TYR A 57 -1.24 21.59 1.15
C TYR A 57 -0.31 20.92 0.13
N GLY A 58 -0.72 19.75 -0.35
CA GLY A 58 0.01 18.96 -1.37
C GLY A 58 1.20 18.18 -0.82
N ILE A 59 1.38 18.14 0.50
CA ILE A 59 2.51 17.53 1.19
C ILE A 59 1.98 16.63 2.31
N GLN A 60 2.60 15.46 2.50
CA GLN A 60 2.36 14.62 3.66
C GLN A 60 3.24 15.06 4.82
N ASP A 61 2.63 15.17 5.99
CA ASP A 61 3.28 15.42 7.28
C ASP A 61 3.20 14.12 8.09
N ARG A 62 4.30 13.37 8.09
CA ARG A 62 4.38 12.04 8.68
C ARG A 62 5.18 12.07 9.97
N LYS A 63 4.81 11.21 10.92
CA LYS A 63 5.58 10.98 12.14
C LYS A 63 5.97 9.51 12.23
N GLU A 64 7.26 9.21 12.08
CA GLU A 64 7.79 7.85 12.07
C GLU A 64 9.01 7.79 13.00
N ASN A 65 9.02 6.82 13.93
CA ASN A 65 10.10 6.64 14.91
C ASN A 65 10.54 7.94 15.63
N ASN A 66 9.57 8.77 16.02
CA ASN A 66 9.75 10.11 16.63
C ASN A 66 10.31 11.21 15.72
N HIS A 67 10.55 10.93 14.44
CA HIS A 67 10.96 11.91 13.45
C HIS A 67 9.76 12.47 12.69
N ARG A 68 9.76 13.77 12.42
CA ARG A 68 8.76 14.42 11.55
C ARG A 68 9.32 14.46 10.14
N ILE A 69 8.65 13.77 9.22
CA ILE A 69 9.04 13.65 7.81
C ILE A 69 8.03 14.39 6.96
N ILE A 70 8.49 15.42 6.26
CA ILE A 70 7.67 16.23 5.36
C ILE A 70 8.01 15.84 3.93
N GLY A 71 7.01 15.48 3.13
CA GLY A 71 7.32 14.99 1.79
C GLY A 71 6.13 14.50 1.00
N HIS A 72 6.38 14.03 -0.22
CA HIS A 72 5.37 13.37 -1.03
C HIS A 72 6.02 12.40 -2.01
N GLY A 73 5.30 11.32 -2.34
CA GLY A 73 5.67 10.42 -3.43
C GLY A 73 5.00 10.82 -4.74
N GLY A 74 5.60 10.50 -5.87
CA GLY A 74 5.00 10.63 -7.19
C GLY A 74 5.05 9.31 -7.93
N GLY A 75 4.09 9.07 -8.80
CA GLY A 75 4.07 7.87 -9.63
C GLY A 75 3.18 8.05 -10.85
N PHE A 76 3.61 7.48 -11.97
CA PHE A 76 2.87 7.35 -13.21
C PHE A 76 3.40 6.09 -13.91
N PRO A 77 2.66 5.41 -14.79
CA PRO A 77 3.17 4.21 -15.46
C PRO A 77 4.58 4.39 -16.03
N GLY A 78 5.50 3.55 -15.57
CA GLY A 78 6.93 3.57 -15.89
C GLY A 78 7.80 4.52 -15.07
N ILE A 79 7.27 5.24 -14.06
CA ILE A 79 8.06 6.15 -13.22
C ILE A 79 7.61 6.15 -11.75
N SER A 80 8.56 6.37 -10.85
CA SER A 80 8.26 6.69 -9.45
C SER A 80 9.22 7.73 -8.89
N SER A 81 8.76 8.48 -7.89
CA SER A 81 9.59 9.47 -7.20
C SER A 81 9.22 9.62 -5.74
N LYS A 82 10.18 10.13 -4.97
CA LYS A 82 10.04 10.47 -3.56
C LYS A 82 10.83 11.72 -3.23
N LEU A 83 10.23 12.59 -2.44
CA LEU A 83 10.90 13.67 -1.73
C LEU A 83 10.50 13.57 -0.27
N ASP A 84 11.47 13.33 0.62
CA ASP A 84 11.30 13.27 2.07
C ASP A 84 12.31 14.18 2.77
N ILE A 85 11.82 15.05 3.65
CA ILE A 85 12.62 16.03 4.40
C ILE A 85 12.55 15.68 5.88
N TYR A 86 13.69 15.32 6.45
CA TYR A 86 13.90 15.00 7.87
C TYR A 86 14.48 16.24 8.56
N LYS A 87 13.59 17.18 8.93
CA LYS A 87 14.01 18.53 9.39
C LYS A 87 14.91 18.49 10.63
N ASP A 88 14.61 17.60 11.55
CA ASP A 88 15.34 17.42 12.81
C ASP A 88 16.71 16.75 12.62
N LEU A 89 16.87 15.95 11.56
CA LEU A 89 18.15 15.33 11.21
C LEU A 89 18.97 16.13 10.20
N GLY A 90 18.38 17.15 9.56
CA GLY A 90 19.04 17.96 8.53
C GLY A 90 19.21 17.24 7.18
N TYR A 91 18.50 16.14 6.94
CA TYR A 91 18.56 15.38 5.69
C TYR A 91 17.36 15.64 4.79
N THR A 92 17.62 15.71 3.49
CA THR A 92 16.60 15.60 2.44
C THR A 92 16.94 14.39 1.58
N VAL A 93 16.00 13.47 1.45
CA VAL A 93 16.12 12.25 0.65
C VAL A 93 15.23 12.39 -0.58
N ILE A 94 15.84 12.28 -1.76
CA ILE A 94 15.15 12.35 -3.04
C ILE A 94 15.54 11.11 -3.83
N VAL A 95 14.54 10.36 -4.29
CA VAL A 95 14.73 9.17 -5.11
C VAL A 95 13.83 9.29 -6.32
N MET A 96 14.36 9.06 -7.51
CA MET A 96 13.61 9.05 -8.76
C MET A 96 13.95 7.80 -9.54
N SER A 97 12.95 7.17 -10.15
CA SER A 97 13.09 5.95 -10.93
C SER A 97 12.30 6.04 -12.22
N ASN A 98 12.86 5.46 -13.28
CA ASN A 98 12.21 5.18 -14.56
C ASN A 98 11.63 3.76 -14.62
N PHE A 99 11.25 3.23 -13.46
CA PHE A 99 10.55 1.96 -13.31
C PHE A 99 9.40 2.13 -12.31
N ASP A 100 8.30 1.41 -12.54
CA ASP A 100 7.18 1.43 -11.62
C ASP A 100 7.63 0.99 -10.23
N ARG A 101 7.38 1.85 -9.23
CA ARG A 101 7.75 1.61 -7.83
C ARG A 101 9.25 1.36 -7.59
N GLY A 102 10.12 1.59 -8.57
CA GLY A 102 11.56 1.30 -8.48
C GLY A 102 12.30 2.15 -7.43
N SER A 103 11.68 3.22 -6.93
CA SER A 103 12.24 4.03 -5.85
C SER A 103 12.07 3.41 -4.46
N ILE A 104 11.11 2.51 -4.25
CA ILE A 104 10.69 2.06 -2.90
C ILE A 104 11.82 1.38 -2.12
N GLU A 105 12.60 0.51 -2.76
CA GLU A 105 13.68 -0.22 -2.06
C GLU A 105 14.77 0.74 -1.57
N VAL A 106 15.18 1.68 -2.42
CA VAL A 106 16.18 2.70 -2.08
C VAL A 106 15.63 3.64 -1.01
N GLU A 107 14.37 4.07 -1.13
CA GLU A 107 13.69 4.88 -0.11
C GLU A 107 13.69 4.19 1.25
N ASN A 108 13.33 2.91 1.28
CA ASN A 108 13.26 2.13 2.52
C ASN A 108 14.63 1.89 3.13
N PHE A 109 15.63 1.55 2.30
CA PHE A 109 17.01 1.39 2.75
C PHE A 109 17.52 2.65 3.43
N VAL A 110 17.44 3.81 2.76
CA VAL A 110 17.93 5.08 3.32
C VAL A 110 17.14 5.46 4.57
N LYS A 111 15.81 5.31 4.56
CA LYS A 111 14.97 5.59 5.72
C LYS A 111 15.36 4.74 6.93
N GLU A 112 15.61 3.45 6.75
CA GLU A 112 16.04 2.56 7.83
C GLU A 112 17.40 2.99 8.41
N GLN A 113 18.34 3.46 7.57
CA GLN A 113 19.62 4.00 8.08
C GLN A 113 19.45 5.30 8.88
N LEU A 114 18.49 6.15 8.50
CA LEU A 114 18.28 7.45 9.15
C LEU A 114 17.48 7.34 10.46
N ILE A 115 16.41 6.55 10.46
CA ILE A 115 15.43 6.53 11.56
C ILE A 115 15.12 5.13 12.08
N GLY A 116 15.85 4.11 11.62
CA GLY A 116 15.60 2.71 11.97
C GLY A 116 14.39 2.11 11.27
N LYS A 117 14.21 0.80 11.46
CA LYS A 117 13.11 0.05 10.86
C LYS A 117 11.75 0.57 11.36
N THR A 118 10.92 1.00 10.43
CA THR A 118 9.59 1.56 10.74
C THR A 118 8.54 0.45 10.92
N GLN A 119 7.42 0.76 11.58
CA GLN A 119 6.32 -0.19 11.69
C GLN A 119 5.75 -0.58 10.32
N SER A 120 5.74 0.34 9.35
CA SER A 120 5.29 0.02 7.99
C SER A 120 6.18 -1.03 7.33
N MET A 121 7.50 -0.94 7.50
CA MET A 121 8.46 -1.93 6.97
C MET A 121 8.25 -3.30 7.64
N LYS A 122 8.10 -3.33 8.97
CA LYS A 122 7.83 -4.58 9.71
C LYS A 122 6.54 -5.26 9.23
N ASN A 123 5.50 -4.49 8.93
CA ASN A 123 4.25 -5.05 8.40
C ASN A 123 4.44 -5.66 7.00
N VAL A 124 5.23 -5.01 6.13
CA VAL A 124 5.57 -5.57 4.81
C VAL A 124 6.39 -6.84 4.96
N GLU A 125 7.45 -6.82 5.76
CA GLU A 125 8.32 -7.99 6.00
C GLU A 125 7.53 -9.18 6.56
N LEU A 126 6.69 -8.95 7.57
CA LEU A 126 5.85 -10.01 8.12
C LEU A 126 4.87 -10.52 7.07
N THR A 127 4.20 -9.63 6.32
CA THR A 127 3.25 -10.06 5.29
C THR A 127 3.95 -10.89 4.22
N THR A 128 5.09 -10.44 3.69
CA THR A 128 5.90 -11.20 2.71
C THR A 128 6.28 -12.57 3.24
N LEU A 129 6.85 -12.63 4.46
CA LEU A 129 7.29 -13.87 5.09
C LEU A 129 6.16 -14.90 5.17
N ILE A 130 4.96 -14.47 5.58
CA ILE A 130 3.82 -15.39 5.69
C ILE A 130 3.31 -15.82 4.31
N LEU A 131 3.26 -14.92 3.33
CA LEU A 131 2.80 -15.24 1.98
C LEU A 131 3.74 -16.22 1.27
N GLU A 132 5.05 -16.01 1.35
CA GLU A 132 6.05 -16.93 0.80
C GLU A 132 5.90 -18.32 1.44
N HIS A 133 5.78 -18.37 2.76
CA HIS A 133 5.64 -19.65 3.47
C HIS A 133 4.32 -20.36 3.16
N ILE A 134 3.21 -19.63 2.98
CA ILE A 134 1.94 -20.23 2.52
C ILE A 134 2.09 -20.83 1.12
N THR A 135 2.75 -20.12 0.20
CA THR A 135 2.93 -20.58 -1.17
C THR A 135 3.85 -21.81 -1.24
N GLU A 136 4.88 -21.87 -0.39
CA GLU A 136 5.87 -22.96 -0.38
C GLU A 136 5.39 -24.20 0.39
N ASP A 137 4.82 -23.99 1.59
CA ASP A 137 4.55 -25.06 2.57
C ASP A 137 3.04 -25.24 2.89
N GLY A 138 2.18 -24.40 2.31
CA GLY A 138 0.72 -24.49 2.41
C GLY A 138 0.12 -23.68 3.56
N TYR A 139 -1.21 -23.52 3.51
CA TYR A 139 -1.99 -22.68 4.43
C TYR A 139 -1.75 -22.96 5.92
N GLU A 140 -1.81 -24.22 6.36
CA GLU A 140 -1.70 -24.55 7.79
C GLU A 140 -0.32 -24.18 8.36
N SER A 141 0.74 -24.39 7.58
CA SER A 141 2.11 -23.99 7.96
C SER A 141 2.22 -22.46 8.06
N GLY A 142 1.61 -21.75 7.10
CA GLY A 142 1.49 -20.30 7.12
C GLY A 142 0.80 -19.74 8.37
N ILE A 143 -0.31 -20.36 8.80
CA ILE A 143 -1.03 -19.98 10.01
C ILE A 143 -0.16 -20.20 11.26
N GLU A 144 0.52 -21.35 11.35
CA GLU A 144 1.43 -21.61 12.46
C GLU A 144 2.55 -20.56 12.53
N LEU A 145 3.15 -20.21 11.38
CA LEU A 145 4.17 -19.19 11.31
C LEU A 145 3.61 -17.81 11.67
N TYR A 146 2.41 -17.46 11.22
CA TYR A 146 1.76 -16.20 11.56
C TYR A 146 1.53 -16.08 13.06
N GLU A 147 0.94 -17.08 13.70
CA GLU A 147 0.66 -17.04 15.14
C GLU A 147 1.93 -16.92 15.99
N LYS A 148 3.06 -17.49 15.53
CA LYS A 148 4.37 -17.34 16.18
C LYS A 148 5.01 -15.95 16.02
N ASN A 149 4.54 -15.14 15.07
CA ASN A 149 5.18 -13.88 14.68
C ASN A 149 4.23 -12.67 14.64
N ARG A 150 2.95 -12.85 15.04
CA ARG A 150 1.90 -11.83 14.93
C ARG A 150 2.17 -10.56 15.73
N GLU A 151 3.06 -10.61 16.71
CA GLU A 151 3.51 -9.46 17.49
C GLU A 151 4.51 -8.58 16.74
N LYS A 152 5.14 -9.09 15.67
CA LYS A 152 6.16 -8.35 14.90
C LYS A 152 5.56 -7.26 14.01
N GLY A 153 4.29 -7.40 13.64
CA GLY A 153 3.58 -6.44 12.80
C GLY A 153 2.16 -6.88 12.49
N ARG A 154 1.46 -6.07 11.70
CA ARG A 154 0.14 -6.42 11.17
C ARG A 154 0.24 -6.92 9.73
N ILE A 155 -0.68 -7.80 9.37
CA ILE A 155 -0.86 -8.23 7.98
C ILE A 155 -1.49 -7.10 7.17
N LEU A 156 -0.99 -6.92 5.96
CA LEU A 156 -1.47 -5.91 5.03
C LEU A 156 -2.49 -6.53 4.07
N GLU A 157 -3.78 -6.44 4.41
CA GLU A 157 -4.90 -6.98 3.61
C GLU A 157 -4.75 -6.76 2.10
N GLY A 158 -4.45 -5.52 1.68
CA GLY A 158 -4.31 -5.19 0.26
C GLY A 158 -3.13 -5.88 -0.43
N MET A 159 -2.05 -6.16 0.30
CA MET A 159 -0.88 -6.88 -0.22
C MET A 159 -1.18 -8.38 -0.35
N VAL A 160 -1.83 -8.97 0.66
CA VAL A 160 -2.31 -10.36 0.58
C VAL A 160 -3.27 -10.53 -0.59
N ASN A 161 -4.19 -9.57 -0.76
CA ASN A 161 -5.15 -9.58 -1.85
C ASN A 161 -4.46 -9.52 -3.22
N GLN A 162 -3.57 -8.53 -3.41
CA GLN A 162 -2.81 -8.37 -4.64
C GLN A 162 -2.04 -9.65 -4.99
N TYR A 163 -1.31 -10.23 -4.03
CA TYR A 163 -0.54 -11.45 -4.23
C TYR A 163 -1.44 -12.65 -4.59
N GLY A 164 -2.60 -12.77 -3.95
CA GLY A 164 -3.60 -13.78 -4.31
C GLY A 164 -4.07 -13.66 -5.76
N TYR A 165 -4.32 -12.44 -6.26
CA TYR A 165 -4.69 -12.21 -7.66
C TYR A 165 -3.54 -12.45 -8.64
N GLU A 166 -2.29 -12.11 -8.28
CA GLU A 166 -1.11 -12.43 -9.09
C GLU A 166 -0.99 -13.96 -9.29
N LEU A 167 -1.18 -14.75 -8.23
CA LEU A 167 -1.20 -16.21 -8.32
C LEU A 167 -2.33 -16.73 -9.23
N LEU A 168 -3.51 -16.09 -9.24
CA LEU A 168 -4.59 -16.45 -10.17
C LEU A 168 -4.22 -16.18 -11.62
N GLU A 169 -3.59 -15.03 -11.91
CA GLU A 169 -3.12 -14.70 -13.26
C GLU A 169 -2.06 -15.70 -13.73
N GLU A 170 -1.26 -16.22 -12.81
CA GLU A 170 -0.31 -17.32 -13.06
C GLU A 170 -0.95 -18.71 -13.13
N ASN A 171 -2.27 -18.83 -12.93
CA ASN A 171 -3.02 -20.09 -12.83
C ASN A 171 -2.62 -21.00 -11.65
N LYS A 172 -1.98 -20.45 -10.62
CA LYS A 172 -1.64 -21.12 -9.35
C LYS A 172 -2.83 -21.09 -8.40
N PHE A 173 -3.88 -21.81 -8.78
CA PHE A 173 -5.19 -21.72 -8.13
C PHE A 173 -5.18 -22.20 -6.67
N SER A 174 -4.41 -23.24 -6.34
CA SER A 174 -4.37 -23.79 -4.98
C SER A 174 -3.72 -22.79 -4.02
N GLU A 175 -2.61 -22.20 -4.45
CA GLU A 175 -1.85 -21.21 -3.70
C GLU A 175 -2.66 -19.91 -3.54
N ALA A 176 -3.36 -19.48 -4.59
CA ALA A 176 -4.27 -18.33 -4.51
C ALA A 176 -5.40 -18.54 -3.50
N ILE A 177 -6.01 -19.74 -3.45
CA ILE A 177 -7.02 -20.09 -2.44
C ILE A 177 -6.41 -19.99 -1.04
N ASP A 178 -5.24 -20.56 -0.82
CA ASP A 178 -4.61 -20.59 0.51
C ASP A 178 -4.20 -19.18 0.99
N VAL A 179 -3.66 -18.36 0.10
CA VAL A 179 -3.35 -16.94 0.37
C VAL A 179 -4.62 -16.14 0.73
N LEU A 180 -5.72 -16.31 -0.01
CA LEU A 180 -6.94 -15.55 0.26
C LEU A 180 -7.73 -16.09 1.46
N LYS A 181 -7.64 -17.39 1.76
CA LYS A 181 -8.08 -17.95 3.05
C LYS A 181 -7.32 -17.29 4.20
N PHE A 182 -6.01 -17.11 4.06
CA PHE A 182 -5.22 -16.39 5.06
C PHE A 182 -5.64 -14.92 5.18
N ASN A 183 -6.01 -14.27 4.08
CA ASN A 183 -6.55 -12.91 4.13
C ASN A 183 -7.82 -12.82 4.99
N VAL A 184 -8.72 -13.78 4.84
CA VAL A 184 -9.93 -13.89 5.68
C VAL A 184 -9.57 -14.19 7.13
N TYR A 185 -8.59 -15.06 7.38
CA TYR A 185 -8.13 -15.38 8.73
C TYR A 185 -7.55 -14.15 9.46
N ALA A 186 -6.69 -13.39 8.79
CA ALA A 186 -6.06 -12.20 9.36
C ALA A 186 -7.00 -10.99 9.43
N HIS A 187 -8.05 -10.96 8.60
CA HIS A 187 -9.01 -9.86 8.50
C HIS A 187 -10.47 -10.38 8.49
N PRO A 188 -10.95 -11.01 9.59
CA PRO A 188 -12.25 -11.68 9.64
C PRO A 188 -13.46 -10.72 9.59
N GLU A 189 -13.23 -9.41 9.67
CA GLU A 189 -14.26 -8.38 9.55
C GLU A 189 -14.19 -7.63 8.20
N SER A 190 -13.29 -8.03 7.30
CA SER A 190 -13.18 -7.40 5.97
C SER A 190 -14.11 -8.07 4.96
N ALA A 191 -15.15 -7.34 4.55
CA ALA A 191 -15.99 -7.73 3.43
C ALA A 191 -15.18 -7.98 2.15
N ASN A 192 -14.10 -7.22 1.93
CA ASN A 192 -13.24 -7.34 0.76
C ASN A 192 -12.47 -8.67 0.77
N SER A 193 -11.93 -9.11 1.91
CA SER A 193 -11.25 -10.42 2.00
C SER A 193 -12.18 -11.58 1.65
N TYR A 194 -13.43 -11.54 2.12
CA TYR A 194 -14.44 -12.56 1.76
C TYR A 194 -14.85 -12.47 0.28
N ASP A 195 -15.00 -11.28 -0.28
CA ASP A 195 -15.34 -11.07 -1.69
C ASP A 195 -14.27 -11.71 -2.60
N SER A 196 -12.99 -11.42 -2.34
CA SER A 196 -11.88 -11.95 -3.12
C SER A 196 -11.74 -13.47 -3.00
N LEU A 197 -11.92 -14.05 -1.80
CA LEU A 197 -11.95 -15.51 -1.65
C LEU A 197 -13.14 -16.15 -2.39
N GLY A 198 -14.30 -15.48 -2.39
CA GLY A 198 -15.47 -15.88 -3.16
C GLY A 198 -15.22 -15.89 -4.68
N GLU A 199 -14.47 -14.91 -5.18
CA GLU A 199 -14.08 -14.84 -6.60
C GLU A 199 -13.18 -16.02 -7.00
N VAL A 200 -12.24 -16.38 -6.16
CA VAL A 200 -11.36 -17.52 -6.44
C VAL A 200 -12.12 -18.82 -6.47
N TYR A 201 -12.96 -19.10 -5.46
CA TYR A 201 -13.80 -20.30 -5.48
C TYR A 201 -14.74 -20.34 -6.69
N MET A 202 -15.24 -19.19 -7.13
CA MET A 202 -16.04 -19.11 -8.35
C MET A 202 -15.23 -19.52 -9.59
N LYS A 203 -13.98 -19.06 -9.70
CA LYS A 203 -13.07 -19.37 -10.81
C LYS A 203 -12.63 -20.84 -10.80
N THR A 204 -12.42 -21.44 -9.63
CA THR A 204 -12.02 -22.85 -9.50
C THR A 204 -13.18 -23.84 -9.57
N GLY A 205 -14.42 -23.35 -9.53
CA GLY A 205 -15.63 -24.15 -9.71
C GLY A 205 -16.33 -24.56 -8.40
N ASP A 206 -15.78 -24.16 -7.25
CA ASP A 206 -16.31 -24.42 -5.91
C ASP A 206 -17.48 -23.47 -5.57
N LYS A 207 -18.58 -23.59 -6.33
CA LYS A 207 -19.73 -22.68 -6.26
C LYS A 207 -20.32 -22.53 -4.85
N GLU A 208 -20.38 -23.60 -4.08
CA GLU A 208 -20.93 -23.57 -2.71
C GLU A 208 -20.08 -22.69 -1.80
N LEU A 209 -18.75 -22.83 -1.87
CA LEU A 209 -17.82 -21.99 -1.11
C LEU A 209 -17.83 -20.54 -1.61
N ALA A 210 -17.97 -20.32 -2.91
CA ALA A 210 -18.12 -18.98 -3.46
C ALA A 210 -19.37 -18.27 -2.90
N ILE A 211 -20.54 -18.94 -2.92
CA ILE A 211 -21.79 -18.39 -2.37
C ILE A 211 -21.62 -18.01 -0.90
N LYS A 212 -21.07 -18.93 -0.09
CA LYS A 212 -20.86 -18.70 1.35
C LYS A 212 -20.00 -17.46 1.62
N ASN A 213 -18.94 -17.26 0.85
CA ASN A 213 -18.04 -16.12 1.00
C ASN A 213 -18.69 -14.81 0.55
N TYR A 214 -19.40 -14.79 -0.59
CA TYR A 214 -20.13 -13.59 -1.01
C TYR A 214 -21.27 -13.20 -0.07
N GLU A 215 -21.97 -14.18 0.51
CA GLU A 215 -22.96 -13.93 1.56
C GLU A 215 -22.32 -13.28 2.79
N LYS A 216 -21.17 -13.79 3.24
CA LYS A 216 -20.46 -13.19 4.38
C LYS A 216 -19.93 -11.79 4.06
N SER A 217 -19.48 -11.56 2.84
CA SER A 217 -19.08 -10.23 2.37
C SER A 217 -20.24 -9.23 2.44
N LEU A 218 -21.45 -9.63 2.02
CA LEU A 218 -22.66 -8.79 2.12
C LEU A 218 -23.16 -8.58 3.55
N GLU A 219 -22.97 -9.57 4.43
CA GLU A 219 -23.28 -9.43 5.85
C GLU A 219 -22.42 -8.31 6.48
N LEU A 220 -21.13 -8.27 6.13
CA LEU A 220 -20.17 -7.26 6.62
C LEU A 220 -20.32 -5.91 5.91
N ASN A 221 -20.67 -5.92 4.62
CA ASN A 221 -20.91 -4.73 3.82
C ASN A 221 -22.10 -4.93 2.87
N PRO A 222 -23.31 -4.49 3.28
CA PRO A 222 -24.52 -4.62 2.46
C PRO A 222 -24.45 -3.91 1.10
N ASP A 223 -23.55 -2.93 0.94
CA ASP A 223 -23.38 -2.16 -0.30
C ASP A 223 -22.36 -2.79 -1.27
N ASN A 224 -21.81 -3.98 -0.98
CA ASN A 224 -20.91 -4.67 -1.90
C ASN A 224 -21.65 -5.13 -3.18
N LYS A 225 -21.63 -4.29 -4.21
CA LYS A 225 -22.27 -4.54 -5.50
C LYS A 225 -21.72 -5.79 -6.20
N ASN A 226 -20.43 -6.08 -6.04
CA ASN A 226 -19.80 -7.25 -6.66
C ASN A 226 -20.42 -8.54 -6.11
N ALA A 227 -20.47 -8.68 -4.80
CA ALA A 227 -21.08 -9.83 -4.14
C ALA A 227 -22.57 -10.02 -4.52
N VAL A 228 -23.35 -8.93 -4.63
CA VAL A 228 -24.74 -9.00 -5.12
C VAL A 228 -24.82 -9.58 -6.54
N GLU A 229 -23.96 -9.12 -7.44
CA GLU A 229 -23.93 -9.58 -8.83
C GLU A 229 -23.52 -11.05 -8.92
N MET A 230 -22.47 -11.44 -8.20
CA MET A 230 -21.95 -12.81 -8.21
C MET A 230 -22.95 -13.81 -7.63
N LEU A 231 -23.64 -13.49 -6.53
CA LEU A 231 -24.69 -14.34 -5.97
C LEU A 231 -25.87 -14.52 -6.93
N LYS A 232 -26.28 -13.46 -7.65
CA LYS A 232 -27.31 -13.56 -8.68
C LYS A 232 -26.90 -14.50 -9.80
N LYS A 233 -25.63 -14.49 -10.21
CA LYS A 233 -25.09 -15.38 -11.25
C LYS A 233 -24.99 -16.83 -10.76
N LEU A 234 -24.56 -17.03 -9.52
CA LEU A 234 -24.34 -18.36 -8.93
C LEU A 234 -25.65 -19.10 -8.63
N ARG A 235 -26.71 -18.38 -8.21
CA ARG A 235 -28.01 -18.97 -7.84
C ARG A 235 -28.98 -19.17 -9.02
N LYS A 236 -28.64 -18.65 -10.21
CA LYS A 236 -29.46 -18.81 -11.43
C LYS A 236 -29.16 -20.08 -12.21
N ASN A 237 -28.07 -20.77 -11.87
CA ASN A 237 -27.59 -22.01 -12.50
C ASN A 237 -27.61 -23.16 -11.50
#